data_AF-A0A1M7QYL5-F1
#
_entry.id   AF-A0A1M7QYL5-F1
#
_cell.length_a   1.000
_cell.length_b   1.000
_cell.length_c   1.000
_cell.angle_alpha   90.00
_cell.angle_beta   90.00
_cell.angle_gamma   90.00
#
_symmetry.space_group_name_H-M   'P 1'
#
loop_
_entity.id
_entity.type
_entity.pdbx_description
1 polymer ?
#
loop_
_entity_poly.entity_id
_entity_poly.type
_entity_poly.pdbx_seq_one_letter_code
_entity_poly.pdbx_strand_id
1 'polypeptide(L)'
;MKRRAARYLVAVVSAVVVVTAASGCSSDRRGMGDSPVSGHQGDDRPADVTNFPDGFANIATKCVAGAPGYRAFVTTRDAAPVVLADPACKG
;
A
#
# COMPACT_ATOMS: atom_id res chain seq x y z
N MET A 1 -25.52 0.69 -46.29
CA MET A 1 -25.71 1.14 -44.88
C MET A 1 -25.27 0.09 -43.85
N LYS A 2 -25.69 -1.18 -43.96
CA LYS A 2 -25.34 -2.27 -43.02
C LYS A 2 -23.83 -2.46 -42.73
N ARG A 3 -22.97 -2.35 -43.76
CA ARG A 3 -21.50 -2.47 -43.61
C ARG A 3 -20.84 -1.29 -42.87
N ARG A 4 -21.44 -0.09 -42.93
CA ARG A 4 -20.94 1.08 -42.19
C ARG A 4 -21.33 0.97 -40.72
N ALA A 5 -22.58 0.58 -40.44
CA ALA A 5 -23.05 0.30 -39.09
C ALA A 5 -22.20 -0.76 -38.37
N ALA A 6 -21.86 -1.85 -39.06
CA ALA A 6 -20.99 -2.90 -38.51
C ALA A 6 -19.58 -2.39 -38.14
N ARG A 7 -18.99 -1.50 -38.95
CA ARG A 7 -17.67 -0.91 -38.68
C ARG A 7 -17.69 0.02 -37.46
N TYR A 8 -18.75 0.83 -37.31
CA TYR A 8 -18.91 1.68 -36.12
C TYR A 8 -19.10 0.85 -34.86
N LEU A 9 -19.87 -0.23 -34.94
CA LEU A 9 -20.13 -1.11 -33.81
C LEU A 9 -18.85 -1.81 -33.33
N VAL A 10 -18.02 -2.29 -34.25
CA VAL A 10 -16.70 -2.85 -33.92
C VAL A 10 -15.79 -1.80 -33.29
N ALA A 11 -15.71 -0.58 -33.86
CA ALA A 11 -14.88 0.49 -33.31
C ALA A 11 -15.29 0.89 -31.89
N VAL A 12 -16.59 0.99 -31.62
CA VAL A 12 -17.11 1.30 -30.28
C VAL A 12 -16.80 0.17 -29.29
N VAL A 13 -17.00 -1.10 -29.68
CA VAL A 13 -16.67 -2.24 -28.81
C VAL A 13 -15.18 -2.29 -28.51
N SER A 14 -14.32 -2.10 -29.51
CA SER A 14 -12.87 -2.04 -29.31
C SER A 14 -12.46 -0.89 -28.39
N ALA A 15 -13.05 0.29 -28.55
CA ALA A 15 -12.77 1.43 -27.68
C ALA A 15 -13.20 1.16 -26.23
N VAL A 16 -14.37 0.55 -26.02
CA VAL A 16 -14.85 0.17 -24.68
C VAL A 16 -13.90 -0.84 -24.03
N VAL A 17 -13.46 -1.87 -24.76
CA VAL A 17 -12.52 -2.88 -24.24
C VAL A 17 -11.17 -2.26 -23.85
N VAL A 18 -10.65 -1.34 -24.66
CA VAL A 18 -9.39 -0.65 -24.35
C VAL A 18 -9.52 0.23 -23.09
N VAL A 19 -10.62 0.98 -22.96
CA VAL A 19 -10.87 1.86 -21.81
C VAL A 19 -11.08 1.06 -20.52
N THR A 20 -11.79 -0.08 -20.57
CA THR A 20 -11.97 -0.94 -19.39
C THR A 20 -10.70 -1.69 -18.99
N ALA A 21 -9.89 -2.13 -19.96
CA ALA A 21 -8.59 -2.74 -19.69
C ALA A 21 -7.59 -1.74 -19.08
N ALA A 22 -7.54 -0.50 -19.60
CA ALA A 22 -6.64 0.53 -19.10
C ALA A 22 -7.02 1.05 -17.70
N SER A 23 -8.31 1.12 -17.37
CA SER A 23 -8.77 1.57 -16.05
C SER A 23 -8.61 0.53 -14.95
N GLY A 24 -8.49 -0.77 -15.30
CA GLY A 24 -8.21 -1.85 -14.35
C GLY A 24 -6.79 -1.85 -13.76
N CYS A 25 -5.80 -1.33 -14.49
CA CYS A 25 -4.40 -1.26 -14.04
C CYS A 25 -4.09 -0.06 -13.14
N SER A 26 -5.04 0.85 -12.93
CA SER A 26 -4.86 2.08 -12.14
C SER A 26 -5.51 2.03 -10.76
N SER A 27 -6.09 0.89 -10.34
CA SER A 27 -6.71 0.78 -9.01
C SER A 27 -5.66 0.54 -7.93
N ASP A 28 -4.80 1.54 -7.72
CA ASP A 28 -3.84 1.58 -6.63
C ASP A 28 -4.50 2.04 -5.32
N ARG A 29 -5.59 1.37 -4.94
CA ARG A 29 -6.29 1.63 -3.67
C ARG A 29 -5.66 0.87 -2.49
N ARG A 30 -4.54 0.17 -2.72
CA ARG A 30 -3.83 -0.66 -1.72
C ARG A 30 -2.29 -0.67 -1.91
N GLY A 31 -1.69 0.34 -2.51
CA GLY A 31 -0.26 0.26 -2.85
C GLY A 31 0.43 1.52 -3.37
N MET A 32 0.05 2.73 -2.94
CA MET A 32 0.86 3.92 -3.24
C MET A 32 2.13 3.94 -2.35
N GLY A 33 3.12 3.11 -2.70
CA GLY A 33 4.53 3.27 -2.35
C GLY A 33 5.16 2.20 -1.43
N ASP A 34 4.36 1.35 -0.79
CA ASP A 34 4.85 0.44 0.26
C ASP A 34 5.18 -0.99 -0.21
N SER A 35 5.98 -1.70 0.61
CA SER A 35 6.30 -3.12 0.40
C SER A 35 5.02 -3.97 0.27
N PRO A 36 4.98 -4.95 -0.65
CA PRO A 36 3.81 -5.80 -0.83
C PRO A 36 3.48 -6.55 0.47
N VAL A 37 2.23 -6.43 0.95
CA VAL A 37 1.72 -7.18 2.10
C VAL A 37 1.03 -8.47 1.63
N SER A 38 1.33 -9.58 2.32
CA SER A 38 0.75 -10.90 1.99
C SER A 38 -0.78 -10.85 2.02
N GLY A 39 -1.42 -11.44 1.00
CA GLY A 39 -2.89 -11.48 0.91
C GLY A 39 -3.57 -10.10 0.83
N HIS A 40 -2.82 -9.01 0.56
CA HIS A 40 -3.31 -7.63 0.63
C HIS A 40 -3.90 -7.24 1.99
N GLN A 41 -3.54 -7.97 3.05
CA GLN A 41 -3.96 -7.75 4.42
C GLN A 41 -2.69 -7.66 5.28
N GLY A 42 -2.36 -6.45 5.74
CA GLY A 42 -1.26 -6.22 6.67
C GLY A 42 -1.66 -6.56 8.10
N ASP A 43 -0.78 -6.27 9.06
CA ASP A 43 -1.17 -6.25 10.47
C ASP A 43 -1.99 -4.98 10.75
N ASP A 44 -3.30 -5.14 10.88
CA ASP A 44 -4.27 -4.05 11.08
C ASP A 44 -4.37 -3.56 12.54
N ARG A 45 -3.59 -4.13 13.48
CA ARG A 45 -3.55 -3.61 14.86
C ARG A 45 -2.94 -2.21 14.88
N PRO A 46 -3.35 -1.32 15.80
CA PRO A 46 -2.69 -0.03 15.95
C PRO A 46 -1.20 -0.20 16.30
N ALA A 47 -0.37 0.76 15.88
CA ALA A 47 1.01 0.85 16.36
C ALA A 47 1.04 1.39 17.79
N ASP A 48 2.05 1.02 18.56
CA ASP A 48 2.32 1.68 19.84
C ASP A 48 2.94 3.05 19.55
N VAL A 49 2.40 4.10 20.16
CA VAL A 49 2.82 5.48 19.90
C VAL A 49 3.38 6.11 21.17
N THR A 50 4.58 6.66 21.07
CA THR A 50 5.17 7.53 22.09
C THR A 50 5.05 8.99 21.61
N ASN A 51 4.26 9.78 22.35
CA ASN A 51 4.03 11.19 22.06
C ASN A 51 5.07 12.07 22.76
N PHE A 52 5.60 13.06 22.05
CA PHE A 52 6.61 14.01 22.54
C PHE A 52 6.02 15.43 22.51
N PRO A 53 5.45 15.91 23.63
CA PRO A 53 4.71 17.17 23.67
C PRO A 53 5.61 18.43 23.63
N ASP A 54 6.92 18.25 23.71
CA ASP A 54 7.97 19.27 23.74
C ASP A 54 8.50 19.65 22.34
N GLY A 55 7.78 19.24 21.28
CA GLY A 55 8.10 19.61 19.90
C GLY A 55 9.06 18.67 19.17
N PHE A 56 9.52 17.62 19.84
CA PHE A 56 10.18 16.49 19.17
C PHE A 56 9.19 15.66 18.36
N ALA A 57 9.70 14.84 17.43
CA ALA A 57 8.86 14.00 16.60
C ALA A 57 8.28 12.83 17.42
N ASN A 58 7.01 12.54 17.21
CA ASN A 58 6.38 11.34 17.78
C ASN A 58 6.97 10.10 17.13
N ILE A 59 7.00 9.00 17.90
CA ILE A 59 7.52 7.71 17.44
C ILE A 59 6.36 6.71 17.45
N ALA A 60 6.15 6.01 16.34
CA ALA A 60 5.29 4.84 16.26
C ALA A 60 6.14 3.58 16.06
N THR A 61 5.74 2.47 16.69
CA THR A 61 6.51 1.23 16.65
C THR A 61 5.63 -0.01 16.48
N LYS A 62 6.14 -1.00 15.74
CA LYS A 62 5.54 -2.35 15.58
C LYS A 62 6.63 -3.41 15.40
N CYS A 63 6.34 -4.63 15.82
CA CYS A 63 7.15 -5.79 15.44
C CYS A 63 7.09 -6.01 13.91
N VAL A 64 8.21 -6.38 13.31
CA VAL A 64 8.28 -6.59 11.85
C VAL A 64 7.67 -7.94 11.51
N ALA A 65 6.59 -7.94 10.72
CA ALA A 65 5.95 -9.16 10.26
C ALA A 65 6.94 -10.02 9.44
N GLY A 66 7.03 -11.31 9.76
CA GLY A 66 7.95 -12.23 9.10
C GLY A 66 9.42 -12.11 9.52
N ALA A 67 9.77 -11.21 10.44
CA ALA A 67 11.12 -11.08 10.99
C ALA A 67 11.07 -11.09 12.54
N PRO A 68 10.94 -12.28 13.17
CA PRO A 68 10.92 -12.41 14.62
C PRO A 68 12.21 -11.83 15.23
N GLY A 69 12.09 -11.21 16.39
CA GLY A 69 13.19 -10.52 17.06
C GLY A 69 13.50 -9.13 16.54
N TYR A 70 12.69 -8.55 15.64
CA TYR A 70 12.89 -7.20 15.12
C TYR A 70 11.66 -6.30 15.28
N ARG A 71 11.94 -5.02 15.53
CA ARG A 71 10.95 -3.96 15.70
C ARG A 71 11.30 -2.75 14.83
N ALA A 72 10.30 -2.24 14.12
CA ALA A 72 10.42 -1.04 13.32
C ALA A 72 9.91 0.18 14.10
N PHE A 73 10.65 1.27 14.01
CA PHE A 73 10.34 2.59 14.55
C PHE A 73 10.22 3.58 13.40
N VAL A 74 9.13 4.33 13.38
CA VAL A 74 8.89 5.41 12.40
C VAL A 74 8.55 6.68 13.15
N THR A 75 8.87 7.83 12.55
CA THR A 75 8.59 9.14 13.14
C THR A 75 7.58 9.90 12.31
N THR A 76 6.93 10.90 12.91
CA THR A 76 5.98 11.78 12.19
C THR A 76 6.65 12.77 11.22
N ARG A 77 7.98 12.80 11.15
CA ARG A 77 8.75 13.59 10.17
C ARG A 77 9.21 12.70 9.02
N ASP A 78 9.56 13.31 7.88
CA ASP A 78 10.20 12.60 6.77
C ASP A 78 11.60 12.12 7.16
N ALA A 79 11.65 10.89 7.66
CA ALA A 79 12.87 10.19 8.05
C ALA A 79 12.75 8.71 7.70
N ALA A 80 13.89 8.08 7.39
CA ALA A 80 13.92 6.65 7.14
C ALA A 80 13.51 5.86 8.41
N PRO A 81 12.74 4.78 8.28
CA PRO A 81 12.45 3.88 9.39
C PRO A 81 13.74 3.30 10.00
N VAL A 82 13.73 3.08 11.31
CA VAL A 82 14.81 2.38 12.02
C VAL A 82 14.30 1.01 12.44
N VAL A 83 15.06 -0.04 12.15
CA VAL A 83 14.74 -1.41 12.56
C VAL A 83 15.81 -1.89 13.53
N LEU A 84 15.40 -2.28 14.74
CA LEU A 84 16.30 -2.75 15.79
C LEU A 84 15.91 -4.15 16.24
N ALA A 85 16.89 -4.88 16.78
CA ALA A 85 16.64 -6.14 17.46
C ALA A 85 15.85 -5.89 18.76
N ASP A 86 14.77 -6.64 18.95
CA ASP A 86 13.91 -6.59 20.12
C ASP A 86 13.45 -8.02 20.49
N PRO A 87 13.93 -8.59 21.60
CA PRO A 87 13.54 -9.94 22.04
C PRO A 87 12.06 -10.05 22.46
N ALA A 88 11.35 -8.94 22.64
CA ALA A 88 9.92 -8.94 22.91
C ALA A 88 9.08 -9.28 21.66
N CYS A 89 9.65 -9.13 20.46
CA CYS A 89 8.96 -9.46 19.20
C CYS A 89 9.06 -10.96 18.89
N LYS A 90 7.99 -11.71 19.17
CA LYS A 90 8.01 -13.18 19.14
C LYS A 90 7.67 -13.85 17.80
N GLY A 91 7.24 -13.09 16.79
CA GLY A 91 6.83 -13.64 15.48
C GLY A 91 5.42 -14.19 15.50
#